data_AF-A0A2E8DWC1-F1
#
_entry.id   AF-A0A2E8DWC1-F1
#
_cell.length_a   1.000
_cell.length_b   1.000
_cell.length_c   1.000
_cell.angle_alpha   90.00
_cell.angle_beta   90.00
_cell.angle_gamma   90.00
#
_symmetry.space_group_name_H-M   'P 1'
#
loop_
_entity.id
_entity.type
_entity.pdbx_description
1 polymer ?
#
loop_
_entity_poly.entity_id
_entity_poly.type
_entity_poly.pdbx_seq_one_letter_code
_entity_poly.pdbx_strand_id
1 'polypeptide(L)'
;DWGLLQPQLRVMSIFNEVGHSLNYGGVQTHIAKHWRLNSVAPNSAAHAALIWENRGLIANDLSTVDQVYSNYPLFDIWETSFNQQPGDFVNWITTFYRDWAEANFGPERATEIGDLFAKADRLGEPKFTGVGIQGSIPRSSRFLPSALNELEDNDPTGITDPTFLDAIYIYTQFCSYKDDIVGTGNVDRYMYWYHFFKGQIELLKLAIYRQLYVDEINQTENADSIISTFSKLMTHEIQRVRSVSELGVIAQLQQSTLIDRIRASEELGISIPISTTYEGEHYVRAMPEVTQIYKEGGFEQKVIFIGNGAVSNSKMYYRAIGSNAPFISTDLLNINGSNYVYKATLTDPGFDFEYYIEGTLEGNSVTYPVTGGNGTNNINKTVIRVTEIPFVPTEILTESAVQKKRQ
;
A
#
# COMPACT_ATOMS: atom_id res chain seq x y z
N ASP A 1 -0.72 11.34 9.16
CA ASP A 1 0.66 11.04 8.75
C ASP A 1 0.78 11.29 7.27
N TRP A 2 1.88 11.91 6.81
CA TRP A 2 2.09 12.38 5.42
C TRP A 2 1.95 11.26 4.38
N GLY A 3 2.29 10.04 4.77
CA GLY A 3 2.56 8.95 3.83
C GLY A 3 1.40 8.07 3.41
N LEU A 4 0.17 8.36 3.83
CA LEU A 4 -0.93 7.42 3.58
C LEU A 4 -1.76 7.73 2.32
N LEU A 5 -1.71 8.98 1.83
CA LEU A 5 -2.50 9.43 0.68
C LEU A 5 -1.73 9.46 -0.63
N GLN A 6 -0.40 9.59 -0.61
CA GLN A 6 0.42 9.67 -1.82
C GLN A 6 1.27 8.41 -1.98
N PRO A 7 1.55 7.96 -3.22
CA PRO A 7 2.50 6.90 -3.48
C PRO A 7 3.87 7.20 -2.86
N GLN A 8 4.45 6.23 -2.17
CA GLN A 8 5.74 6.37 -1.51
C GLN A 8 6.78 5.50 -2.22
N LEU A 9 7.30 5.99 -3.34
CA LEU A 9 8.52 5.44 -3.93
C LEU A 9 9.70 6.10 -3.21
N ARG A 10 10.37 5.34 -2.33
CA ARG A 10 11.48 5.81 -1.50
C ARG A 10 12.66 4.83 -1.51
N VAL A 11 12.77 4.01 -2.55
CA VAL A 11 13.81 2.99 -2.64
C VAL A 11 15.19 3.65 -2.79
N MET A 12 15.28 4.81 -3.46
CA MET A 12 16.53 5.59 -3.48
C MET A 12 16.99 6.04 -2.09
N SER A 13 16.06 6.43 -1.21
CA SER A 13 16.38 6.85 0.16
C SER A 13 16.86 5.67 0.99
N ILE A 14 16.24 4.51 0.83
CA ILE A 14 16.66 3.27 1.52
C ILE A 14 18.04 2.82 1.04
N PHE A 15 18.30 2.86 -0.27
CA PHE A 15 19.62 2.57 -0.82
C PHE A 15 20.69 3.46 -0.18
N ASN A 16 20.40 4.76 -0.06
CA ASN A 16 21.30 5.71 0.56
C ASN A 16 21.51 5.44 2.07
N GLU A 17 20.44 5.19 2.82
CA GLU A 17 20.51 4.90 4.26
C GLU A 17 21.32 3.62 4.54
N VAL A 18 21.08 2.54 3.80
CA VAL A 18 21.85 1.31 3.92
C VAL A 18 23.30 1.54 3.48
N GLY A 19 23.53 2.20 2.34
CA GLY A 19 24.86 2.54 1.85
C GLY A 19 25.69 3.32 2.87
N HIS A 20 25.10 4.34 3.51
CA HIS A 20 25.77 5.08 4.59
C HIS A 20 26.11 4.19 5.78
N SER A 21 25.20 3.33 6.23
CA SER A 21 25.46 2.44 7.36
C SER A 21 26.64 1.50 7.12
N LEU A 22 26.77 0.98 5.90
CA LEU A 22 27.89 0.14 5.48
C LEU A 22 29.19 0.95 5.51
N ASN A 23 29.18 2.16 4.95
CA ASN A 23 30.37 3.03 4.92
C ASN A 23 30.90 3.44 6.31
N TYR A 24 30.08 3.34 7.36
CA TYR A 24 30.50 3.56 8.75
C TYR A 24 30.94 2.27 9.48
N GLY A 25 31.30 1.21 8.75
CA GLY A 25 31.74 -0.08 9.29
C GLY A 25 30.60 -1.10 9.45
N GLY A 26 29.41 -0.80 8.94
CA GLY A 26 28.23 -1.64 9.05
C GLY A 26 27.54 -1.55 10.42
N VAL A 27 26.42 -2.26 10.54
CA VAL A 27 25.62 -2.34 11.78
C VAL A 27 25.29 -3.80 12.10
N GLN A 28 25.08 -4.09 13.38
CA GLN A 28 24.67 -5.43 13.83
C GLN A 28 23.21 -5.74 13.45
N THR A 29 22.37 -4.71 13.29
CA THR A 29 20.96 -4.87 12.99
C THR A 29 20.44 -3.65 12.25
N HIS A 30 19.67 -3.90 11.18
CA HIS A 30 18.81 -2.90 10.56
C HIS A 30 17.36 -3.17 10.93
N ILE A 31 16.69 -2.18 11.52
CA ILE A 31 15.27 -2.25 11.85
C ILE A 31 14.59 -1.07 11.16
N ALA A 32 13.66 -1.37 10.26
CA ALA A 32 12.82 -0.36 9.63
C ALA A 32 11.39 -0.44 10.18
N LYS A 33 10.83 0.73 10.48
CA LYS A 33 9.40 0.87 10.77
C LYS A 33 8.68 1.25 9.48
N HIS A 34 7.90 0.32 8.94
CA HIS A 34 7.05 0.57 7.78
C HIS A 34 5.58 0.72 8.18
N TRP A 35 4.83 1.49 7.39
CA TRP A 35 3.38 1.54 7.47
C TRP A 35 2.76 0.23 6.98
N ARG A 36 1.59 -0.15 7.51
CA ARG A 36 0.84 -1.33 7.05
C ARG A 36 0.00 -1.03 5.80
N LEU A 37 0.59 -0.34 4.83
CA LEU A 37 -0.02 -0.03 3.53
C LEU A 37 0.73 -0.75 2.41
N ASN A 38 0.02 -1.21 1.39
CA ASN A 38 0.68 -1.86 0.25
C ASN A 38 1.49 -0.87 -0.61
N SER A 39 1.25 0.44 -0.47
CA SER A 39 1.99 1.50 -1.18
C SER A 39 3.45 1.62 -0.77
N VAL A 40 3.85 1.06 0.37
CA VAL A 40 5.26 1.04 0.83
C VAL A 40 5.92 -0.33 0.62
N ALA A 41 5.23 -1.27 -0.04
CA ALA A 41 5.78 -2.61 -0.27
C ALA A 41 7.13 -2.62 -1.03
N PRO A 42 7.37 -1.78 -2.07
CA PRO A 42 8.68 -1.69 -2.71
C PRO A 42 9.77 -1.28 -1.71
N ASN A 43 9.47 -0.36 -0.80
CA ASN A 43 10.42 0.14 0.20
C ASN A 43 10.85 -0.98 1.16
N SER A 44 9.89 -1.76 1.67
CA SER A 44 10.20 -2.90 2.54
C SER A 44 10.98 -4.01 1.81
N ALA A 45 10.64 -4.28 0.55
CA ALA A 45 11.34 -5.26 -0.27
C ALA A 45 12.78 -4.82 -0.59
N ALA A 46 13.00 -3.54 -0.92
CA ALA A 46 14.32 -2.99 -1.16
C ALA A 46 15.19 -3.04 0.09
N HIS A 47 14.65 -2.66 1.24
CA HIS A 47 15.35 -2.74 2.51
C HIS A 47 15.80 -4.18 2.81
N ALA A 48 14.91 -5.16 2.62
CA ALA A 48 15.24 -6.58 2.80
C ALA A 48 16.31 -7.05 1.80
N ALA A 49 16.20 -6.70 0.52
CA ALA A 49 17.16 -7.07 -0.52
C ALA A 49 18.56 -6.51 -0.21
N LEU A 50 18.65 -5.21 0.07
CA LEU A 50 19.92 -4.54 0.41
C LEU A 50 20.56 -5.15 1.65
N ILE A 51 19.82 -5.41 2.73
CA ILE A 51 20.40 -6.04 3.92
C ILE A 51 20.88 -7.45 3.59
N TRP A 52 20.08 -8.23 2.85
CA TRP A 52 20.41 -9.61 2.53
C TRP A 52 21.69 -9.69 1.69
N GLU A 53 21.83 -8.85 0.68
CA GLU A 53 23.01 -8.77 -0.18
C GLU A 53 24.29 -8.39 0.58
N ASN A 54 24.16 -7.66 1.69
CA ASN A 54 25.30 -7.15 2.46
C ASN A 54 25.50 -7.81 3.84
N ARG A 55 24.85 -8.95 4.10
CA ARG A 55 24.97 -9.61 5.41
C ARG A 55 26.34 -10.27 5.61
N GLY A 56 26.93 -10.07 6.78
CA GLY A 56 28.08 -10.83 7.28
C GLY A 56 27.68 -12.00 8.18
N LEU A 57 28.64 -12.87 8.52
CA LEU A 57 28.43 -13.87 9.58
C LEU A 57 28.37 -13.17 10.94
N ILE A 58 27.40 -13.55 11.79
CA ILE A 58 27.22 -12.99 13.15
C ILE A 58 28.47 -13.15 14.03
N ALA A 59 29.30 -14.17 13.75
CA ALA A 59 30.52 -14.48 14.50
C ALA A 59 31.72 -13.57 14.15
N ASN A 60 31.60 -12.71 13.13
CA ASN A 60 32.67 -11.81 12.74
C ASN A 60 32.47 -10.44 13.40
N ASP A 61 33.57 -9.80 13.79
CA ASP A 61 33.55 -8.38 14.15
C ASP A 61 33.00 -7.55 12.97
N LEU A 62 32.34 -6.44 13.27
CA LEU A 62 31.92 -5.48 12.24
C LEU A 62 33.12 -5.07 11.41
N SER A 63 32.91 -4.92 10.10
CA SER A 63 33.96 -4.50 9.17
C SER A 63 34.53 -3.15 9.60
N THR A 64 35.85 -2.98 9.50
CA THR A 64 36.44 -1.66 9.73
C THR A 64 36.07 -0.74 8.57
N VAL A 65 36.02 0.57 8.80
CA VAL A 65 35.71 1.57 7.76
C VAL A 65 36.58 1.38 6.51
N ASP A 66 37.84 0.97 6.68
CA ASP A 66 38.79 0.70 5.58
C ASP A 66 38.45 -0.56 4.74
N GLN A 67 37.64 -1.49 5.26
CA GLN A 67 37.23 -2.73 4.57
C GLN A 67 35.97 -2.57 3.71
N VAL A 68 35.18 -1.50 3.91
CA VAL A 68 33.82 -1.39 3.32
C VAL A 68 33.75 -0.54 2.05
N TYR A 69 34.88 0.03 1.62
CA TYR A 69 34.95 1.14 0.66
C TYR A 69 34.52 0.91 -0.81
N SER A 70 33.88 -0.20 -1.21
CA SER A 70 33.88 -0.56 -2.65
C SER A 70 32.57 -0.99 -3.32
N ASN A 71 31.40 -1.01 -2.66
CA ASN A 71 30.18 -1.54 -3.33
C ASN A 71 29.04 -0.53 -3.53
N TYR A 72 29.08 0.64 -2.89
CA TYR A 72 27.98 1.61 -2.92
C TYR A 72 28.48 3.00 -3.29
N PRO A 73 28.02 3.59 -4.40
CA PRO A 73 28.39 4.95 -4.74
C PRO A 73 27.82 5.91 -3.68
N LEU A 74 28.70 6.71 -3.06
CA LEU A 74 28.31 7.82 -2.20
C LEU A 74 28.11 9.07 -3.04
N PHE A 75 26.91 9.64 -2.99
CA PHE A 75 26.58 10.90 -3.62
C PHE A 75 25.43 11.56 -2.85
N ASP A 76 25.30 12.87 -2.97
CA ASP A 76 24.14 13.55 -2.39
C ASP A 76 22.91 13.28 -3.26
N ILE A 77 22.00 12.45 -2.76
CA ILE A 77 20.79 12.04 -3.47
C ILE A 77 19.80 13.19 -3.70
N TRP A 78 19.94 14.31 -2.99
CA TRP A 78 19.08 15.49 -3.07
C TRP A 78 19.67 16.57 -3.96
N GLU A 79 21.01 16.68 -4.00
CA GLU A 79 21.71 17.70 -4.81
C GLU A 79 22.17 17.18 -6.18
N THR A 80 22.36 15.87 -6.33
CA THR A 80 22.84 15.29 -7.60
C THR A 80 21.71 15.20 -8.61
N SER A 81 21.84 15.92 -9.73
CA SER A 81 20.82 15.93 -10.78
C SER A 81 20.60 14.53 -11.38
N PHE A 82 19.38 14.25 -11.85
CA PHE A 82 18.97 12.95 -12.37
C PHE A 82 19.94 12.33 -13.39
N ASN A 83 20.50 13.16 -14.30
CA ASN A 83 21.42 12.73 -15.35
C ASN A 83 22.88 12.55 -14.88
N GLN A 84 23.19 12.97 -13.65
CA GLN A 84 24.52 12.90 -13.04
C GLN A 84 24.59 11.82 -11.95
N GLN A 85 23.48 11.14 -11.67
CA GLN A 85 23.44 10.05 -10.68
C GLN A 85 24.37 8.90 -11.09
N PRO A 86 25.11 8.28 -10.16
CA PRO A 86 26.07 7.22 -10.46
C PRO A 86 25.45 6.01 -11.17
N GLY A 87 26.14 5.46 -12.17
CA GLY A 87 25.64 4.36 -13.00
C GLY A 87 25.24 3.11 -12.21
N ASP A 88 26.03 2.72 -11.22
CA ASP A 88 25.73 1.55 -10.38
C ASP A 88 24.47 1.75 -9.53
N PHE A 89 24.27 2.95 -8.99
CA PHE A 89 23.03 3.30 -8.28
C PHE A 89 21.83 3.23 -9.23
N VAL A 90 21.94 3.82 -10.42
CA VAL A 90 20.86 3.80 -11.41
C VAL A 90 20.52 2.36 -11.82
N ASN A 91 21.52 1.53 -12.07
CA ASN A 91 21.36 0.13 -12.44
C ASN A 91 20.69 -0.67 -11.33
N TRP A 92 21.10 -0.49 -10.07
CA TRP A 92 20.50 -1.20 -8.94
C TRP A 92 19.04 -0.83 -8.76
N ILE A 93 18.71 0.47 -8.72
CA ILE A 93 17.32 0.94 -8.56
C ILE A 93 16.43 0.42 -9.69
N THR A 94 16.92 0.50 -10.94
CA THR A 94 16.15 0.05 -12.12
C THR A 94 15.93 -1.45 -12.09
N THR A 95 16.97 -2.24 -11.82
CA THR A 95 16.87 -3.71 -11.75
C THR A 95 15.91 -4.14 -10.64
N PHE A 96 16.05 -3.55 -9.45
CA PHE A 96 15.16 -3.82 -8.32
C PHE A 96 13.69 -3.60 -8.68
N TYR A 97 13.34 -2.46 -9.28
CA TYR A 97 11.94 -2.19 -9.63
C TYR A 97 11.42 -3.09 -10.74
N ARG A 98 12.26 -3.52 -11.70
CA ARG A 98 11.87 -4.49 -12.73
C ARG A 98 11.59 -5.86 -12.13
N ASP A 99 12.48 -6.37 -11.27
CA ASP A 99 12.31 -7.65 -10.58
C ASP A 99 11.08 -7.61 -9.67
N TRP A 100 10.89 -6.50 -8.96
CA TRP A 100 9.73 -6.29 -8.12
C TRP A 100 8.43 -6.22 -8.94
N ALA A 101 8.44 -5.54 -10.09
CA ALA A 101 7.30 -5.48 -10.99
C ALA A 101 6.99 -6.85 -11.59
N GLU A 102 7.99 -7.62 -12.00
CA GLU A 102 7.80 -9.00 -12.49
C GLU A 102 7.16 -9.88 -11.42
N ALA A 103 7.68 -9.84 -10.19
CA ALA A 103 7.16 -10.63 -9.08
C ALA A 103 5.71 -10.27 -8.69
N ASN A 104 5.31 -9.02 -8.86
CA ASN A 104 3.97 -8.54 -8.46
C ASN A 104 2.95 -8.57 -9.59
N PHE A 105 3.35 -8.25 -10.82
CA PHE A 105 2.47 -8.00 -11.95
C PHE A 105 2.68 -8.97 -13.12
N GLY A 106 3.67 -9.86 -13.04
CA GLY A 106 4.02 -10.77 -14.13
C GLY A 106 4.98 -10.15 -15.14
N PRO A 107 5.52 -10.97 -16.05
CA PRO A 107 6.60 -10.57 -16.95
C PRO A 107 6.15 -9.65 -18.10
N GLU A 108 4.85 -9.57 -18.40
CA GLU A 108 4.33 -8.95 -19.63
C GLU A 108 4.68 -7.47 -19.77
N ARG A 109 4.71 -6.74 -18.64
CA ARG A 109 5.02 -5.31 -18.56
C ARG A 109 6.03 -4.98 -17.46
N ALA A 110 6.74 -5.98 -16.96
CA ALA A 110 7.66 -5.83 -15.83
C ALA A 110 8.75 -4.78 -16.09
N THR A 111 9.30 -4.78 -17.32
CA THR A 111 10.36 -3.85 -17.71
C THR A 111 9.83 -2.42 -17.77
N GLU A 112 8.71 -2.20 -18.45
CA GLU A 112 8.12 -0.88 -18.62
C GLU A 112 7.62 -0.28 -17.31
N ILE A 113 6.96 -1.10 -16.47
CA ILE A 113 6.50 -0.67 -15.15
C ILE A 113 7.68 -0.42 -14.22
N GLY A 114 8.68 -1.31 -14.21
CA GLY A 114 9.88 -1.16 -13.40
C GLY A 114 10.66 0.11 -13.75
N ASP A 115 10.83 0.40 -15.04
CA ASP A 115 11.49 1.61 -15.52
C ASP A 115 10.71 2.88 -15.13
N LEU A 116 9.39 2.80 -15.17
CA LEU A 116 8.53 3.91 -14.77
C LEU A 116 8.67 4.23 -13.28
N PHE A 117 8.67 3.22 -12.41
CA PHE A 117 8.88 3.40 -10.97
C PHE A 117 10.30 3.82 -10.64
N ALA A 118 11.31 3.24 -11.29
CA ALA A 118 12.69 3.64 -11.11
C ALA A 118 12.93 5.10 -11.50
N LYS A 119 12.34 5.55 -12.63
CA LYS A 119 12.40 6.95 -13.05
C LYS A 119 11.74 7.86 -12.01
N ALA A 120 10.54 7.51 -11.55
CA ALA A 120 9.80 8.35 -10.61
C ALA A 120 10.43 8.46 -9.23
N ASP A 121 10.93 7.35 -8.69
CA ASP A 121 11.68 7.34 -7.44
C ASP A 121 12.89 8.26 -7.54
N ARG A 122 13.72 8.09 -8.59
CA ARG A 122 14.94 8.87 -8.82
C ARG A 122 14.71 10.36 -9.10
N LEU A 123 13.55 10.74 -9.64
CA LEU A 123 13.15 12.14 -9.79
C LEU A 123 12.58 12.74 -8.50
N GLY A 124 12.20 11.89 -7.54
CA GLY A 124 11.63 12.29 -6.26
C GLY A 124 10.23 12.89 -6.37
N GLU A 125 9.83 13.58 -5.31
CA GLU A 125 8.57 14.31 -5.24
C GLU A 125 8.86 15.81 -5.44
N PRO A 126 8.24 16.47 -6.44
CA PRO A 126 8.41 17.89 -6.63
C PRO A 126 7.76 18.65 -5.47
N LYS A 127 8.32 19.82 -5.13
CA LYS A 127 7.83 20.66 -4.04
C LYS A 127 6.39 21.15 -4.25
N PHE A 128 6.01 21.38 -5.51
CA PHE A 128 4.69 21.89 -5.92
C PHE A 128 4.15 21.08 -7.11
N THR A 129 2.83 21.11 -7.31
CA THR A 129 2.17 20.34 -8.37
C THR A 129 2.63 20.79 -9.76
N GLY A 130 2.74 22.10 -9.98
CA GLY A 130 3.07 22.76 -11.24
C GLY A 130 4.56 22.81 -11.57
N VAL A 131 5.44 22.38 -10.64
CA VAL A 131 6.85 22.14 -11.00
C VAL A 131 6.96 20.95 -11.96
N GLY A 132 5.94 20.06 -11.97
CA GLY A 132 5.59 19.23 -13.14
C GLY A 132 6.76 18.51 -13.80
N ILE A 133 7.57 17.79 -13.03
CA ILE A 133 8.68 17.03 -13.61
C ILE A 133 8.08 15.76 -14.24
N GLN A 134 8.03 15.70 -15.57
CA GLN A 134 7.41 14.59 -16.27
C GLN A 134 7.99 13.23 -15.83
N GLY A 135 7.12 12.43 -15.20
CA GLY A 135 7.46 11.11 -14.67
C GLY A 135 7.92 11.09 -13.22
N SER A 136 7.89 12.20 -12.47
CA SER A 136 8.00 12.20 -11.01
C SER A 136 6.66 11.88 -10.33
N ILE A 137 6.66 11.67 -9.01
CA ILE A 137 5.41 11.51 -8.24
C ILE A 137 4.86 12.91 -7.91
N PRO A 138 3.74 13.36 -8.50
CA PRO A 138 3.21 14.70 -8.23
C PRO A 138 2.72 14.85 -6.79
N ARG A 139 2.86 16.07 -6.25
CA ARG A 139 2.33 16.43 -4.93
C ARG A 139 0.81 16.53 -4.97
N SER A 140 0.12 15.55 -4.40
CA SER A 140 -1.34 15.46 -4.43
C SER A 140 -2.04 15.88 -3.14
N SER A 141 -1.29 16.08 -2.05
CA SER A 141 -1.84 16.41 -0.74
C SER A 141 -0.95 17.37 0.09
N ARG A 142 -1.55 18.02 1.09
CA ARG A 142 -0.87 18.95 2.02
C ARG A 142 -0.30 18.29 3.28
N PHE A 143 0.49 19.05 4.06
CA PHE A 143 1.02 18.66 5.39
C PHE A 143 -0.14 18.31 6.36
N LEU A 144 0.14 17.44 7.35
CA LEU A 144 -0.76 17.01 8.43
C LEU A 144 -1.75 18.08 8.94
N PRO A 145 -3.03 17.71 9.14
CA PRO A 145 -3.66 16.47 8.68
C PRO A 145 -3.73 16.43 7.14
N SER A 146 -3.27 15.33 6.54
CA SER A 146 -3.25 15.20 5.09
C SER A 146 -4.68 15.33 4.54
N ALA A 147 -4.82 16.20 3.55
CA ALA A 147 -6.07 16.59 2.92
C ALA A 147 -5.77 17.05 1.49
N LEU A 148 -6.83 17.45 0.78
CA LEU A 148 -6.75 18.13 -0.51
C LEU A 148 -5.64 19.20 -0.52
N ASN A 149 -4.81 19.19 -1.57
CA ASN A 149 -3.77 20.20 -1.76
C ASN A 149 -4.39 21.54 -2.18
N GLU A 150 -3.71 22.64 -1.86
CA GLU A 150 -4.02 23.96 -2.39
C GLU A 150 -3.04 24.28 -3.51
N LEU A 151 -3.54 24.88 -4.59
CA LEU A 151 -2.71 25.24 -5.74
C LEU A 151 -1.94 26.53 -5.46
N GLU A 152 -0.69 26.60 -5.90
CA GLU A 152 0.13 27.81 -5.84
C GLU A 152 0.20 28.52 -7.20
N ASP A 153 0.77 29.74 -7.27
CA ASP A 153 0.69 30.62 -8.46
C ASP A 153 1.16 29.99 -9.79
N ASN A 154 2.05 29.00 -9.75
CA ASN A 154 2.57 28.31 -10.95
C ASN A 154 1.94 26.92 -11.17
N ASP A 155 0.93 26.55 -10.38
CA ASP A 155 0.22 25.29 -10.53
C ASP A 155 -0.76 25.32 -11.71
N PRO A 156 -1.03 24.17 -12.36
CA PRO A 156 -1.92 24.11 -13.51
C PRO A 156 -3.35 24.51 -13.14
N THR A 157 -3.99 25.32 -13.99
CA THR A 157 -5.35 25.87 -13.76
C THR A 157 -6.45 25.09 -14.48
N GLY A 158 -6.09 24.03 -15.21
CA GLY A 158 -7.04 23.21 -15.96
C GLY A 158 -6.58 21.77 -16.13
N ILE A 159 -7.53 20.85 -16.23
CA ILE A 159 -7.26 19.41 -16.40
C ILE A 159 -6.71 19.04 -17.79
N THR A 160 -6.74 19.99 -18.73
CA THR A 160 -6.15 19.87 -20.07
C THR A 160 -4.85 20.65 -20.20
N ASP A 161 -4.37 21.28 -19.12
CA ASP A 161 -3.09 21.98 -19.10
C ASP A 161 -1.95 20.98 -19.37
N PRO A 162 -1.03 21.26 -20.31
CA PRO A 162 0.13 20.40 -20.56
C PRO A 162 0.94 20.08 -19.29
N THR A 163 1.10 21.05 -18.40
CA THR A 163 1.81 20.88 -17.12
C THR A 163 1.11 19.88 -16.22
N PHE A 164 -0.22 19.91 -16.17
CA PHE A 164 -1.01 18.92 -15.45
C PHE A 164 -0.86 17.52 -16.06
N LEU A 165 -0.95 17.41 -17.39
CA LEU A 165 -0.82 16.15 -18.12
C LEU A 165 0.57 15.52 -17.92
N ASP A 166 1.62 16.35 -17.92
CA ASP A 166 2.99 15.92 -17.64
C ASP A 166 3.16 15.47 -16.18
N ALA A 167 2.55 16.19 -15.23
CA ALA A 167 2.61 15.85 -13.81
C ALA A 167 1.95 14.48 -13.51
N ILE A 168 0.85 14.13 -14.18
CA ILE A 168 0.17 12.83 -14.01
C ILE A 168 0.65 11.75 -14.98
N TYR A 169 1.72 12.02 -15.75
CA TYR A 169 2.20 11.10 -16.78
C TYR A 169 2.46 9.70 -16.23
N ILE A 170 3.16 9.57 -15.08
CA ILE A 170 3.40 8.26 -14.47
C ILE A 170 2.10 7.51 -14.16
N TYR A 171 1.11 8.20 -13.59
CA TYR A 171 -0.15 7.57 -13.22
C TYR A 171 -0.91 7.09 -14.45
N THR A 172 -0.96 7.91 -15.50
CA THR A 172 -1.66 7.57 -16.75
C THR A 172 -0.95 6.47 -17.52
N GLN A 173 0.38 6.50 -17.61
CA GLN A 173 1.16 5.43 -18.23
C GLN A 173 1.07 4.12 -17.48
N PHE A 174 1.19 4.13 -16.15
CA PHE A 174 1.02 2.89 -15.39
C PHE A 174 -0.36 2.29 -15.66
N CYS A 175 -1.42 3.11 -15.59
CA CYS A 175 -2.80 2.66 -15.76
C CYS A 175 -3.13 2.18 -17.18
N SER A 176 -2.36 2.55 -18.21
CA SER A 176 -2.60 2.11 -19.58
C SER A 176 -2.30 0.62 -19.78
N TYR A 177 -1.44 0.04 -18.92
CA TYR A 177 -1.04 -1.36 -18.97
C TYR A 177 -2.06 -2.35 -18.38
N LYS A 178 -3.22 -1.88 -17.90
CA LYS A 178 -4.20 -2.71 -17.19
C LYS A 178 -4.56 -3.99 -17.94
N ASP A 179 -4.80 -3.87 -19.24
CA ASP A 179 -5.28 -4.98 -20.08
C ASP A 179 -4.15 -5.91 -20.55
N ASP A 180 -2.89 -5.55 -20.29
CA ASP A 180 -1.71 -6.36 -20.62
C ASP A 180 -1.30 -7.31 -19.49
N ILE A 181 -1.82 -7.11 -18.26
CA ILE A 181 -1.44 -7.90 -17.09
C ILE A 181 -2.14 -9.26 -17.10
N VAL A 182 -1.35 -10.33 -17.03
CA VAL A 182 -1.86 -11.71 -17.12
C VAL A 182 -1.78 -12.44 -15.77
N GLY A 183 -2.83 -13.20 -15.48
CA GLY A 183 -2.95 -14.04 -14.28
C GLY A 183 -3.71 -13.34 -13.15
N THR A 184 -4.72 -14.01 -12.60
CA THR A 184 -5.67 -13.43 -11.63
C THR A 184 -5.00 -12.81 -10.40
N GLY A 185 -3.94 -13.46 -9.88
CA GLY A 185 -3.17 -12.93 -8.74
C GLY A 185 -2.33 -11.70 -9.09
N ASN A 186 -1.74 -11.65 -10.29
CA ASN A 186 -1.00 -10.50 -10.79
C ASN A 186 -1.94 -9.31 -11.02
N VAL A 187 -3.09 -9.57 -11.65
CA VAL A 187 -4.14 -8.57 -11.89
C VAL A 187 -4.62 -7.97 -10.56
N ASP A 188 -4.89 -8.77 -9.52
CA ASP A 188 -5.33 -8.20 -8.22
C ASP A 188 -4.27 -7.31 -7.55
N ARG A 189 -2.99 -7.68 -7.63
CA ARG A 189 -1.88 -6.86 -7.13
C ARG A 189 -1.69 -5.59 -7.96
N TYR A 190 -1.80 -5.69 -9.28
CA TYR A 190 -1.73 -4.54 -10.18
C TYR A 190 -2.89 -3.57 -9.93
N MET A 191 -4.11 -4.09 -9.76
CA MET A 191 -5.32 -3.30 -9.56
C MET A 191 -5.30 -2.47 -8.28
N TYR A 192 -4.54 -2.88 -7.26
CA TYR A 192 -4.25 -2.04 -6.10
C TYR A 192 -3.59 -0.71 -6.53
N TRP A 193 -2.50 -0.78 -7.30
CA TRP A 193 -1.76 0.39 -7.77
C TRP A 193 -2.54 1.17 -8.82
N TYR A 194 -3.26 0.49 -9.72
CA TYR A 194 -4.17 1.11 -10.67
C TYR A 194 -5.16 2.03 -9.96
N HIS A 195 -5.89 1.50 -8.97
CA HIS A 195 -6.87 2.29 -8.24
C HIS A 195 -6.21 3.36 -7.39
N PHE A 196 -5.03 3.10 -6.83
CA PHE A 196 -4.30 4.14 -6.11
C PHE A 196 -3.95 5.33 -7.01
N PHE A 197 -3.37 5.09 -8.18
CA PHE A 197 -3.01 6.14 -9.15
C PHE A 197 -4.23 6.84 -9.76
N LYS A 198 -5.31 6.10 -10.04
CA LYS A 198 -6.57 6.73 -10.46
C LYS A 198 -7.12 7.64 -9.35
N GLY A 199 -7.07 7.21 -8.09
CA GLY A 199 -7.38 8.06 -6.93
C GLY A 199 -6.52 9.32 -6.88
N GLN A 200 -5.21 9.21 -7.10
CA GLN A 200 -4.32 10.39 -7.14
C GLN A 200 -4.69 11.37 -8.25
N ILE A 201 -5.04 10.88 -9.44
CA ILE A 201 -5.50 11.73 -10.55
C ILE A 201 -6.77 12.48 -10.14
N GLU A 202 -7.75 11.80 -9.52
CA GLU A 202 -8.97 12.47 -9.06
C GLU A 202 -8.68 13.48 -7.93
N LEU A 203 -7.76 13.19 -7.01
CA LEU A 203 -7.36 14.14 -5.96
C LEU A 203 -6.71 15.42 -6.54
N LEU A 204 -5.89 15.29 -7.58
CA LEU A 204 -5.29 16.43 -8.27
C LEU A 204 -6.32 17.25 -9.06
N LYS A 205 -7.26 16.59 -9.75
CA LYS A 205 -8.39 17.29 -10.40
C LYS A 205 -9.25 18.04 -9.39
N LEU A 206 -9.48 17.44 -8.22
CA LEU A 206 -10.24 18.05 -7.14
C LEU A 206 -9.60 19.37 -6.67
N ALA A 207 -8.26 19.44 -6.64
CA ALA A 207 -7.54 20.66 -6.27
C ALA A 207 -7.76 21.77 -7.32
N ILE A 208 -7.74 21.43 -8.61
CA ILE A 208 -8.03 22.35 -9.71
C ILE A 208 -9.47 22.88 -9.62
N TYR A 209 -10.47 22.00 -9.48
CA TYR A 209 -11.87 22.42 -9.39
C TYR A 209 -12.14 23.26 -8.14
N ARG A 210 -11.50 22.94 -7.00
CA ARG A 210 -11.55 23.78 -5.81
C ARG A 210 -11.01 25.17 -6.10
N GLN A 211 -9.83 25.27 -6.72
CA GLN A 211 -9.21 26.57 -7.01
C GLN A 211 -10.12 27.42 -7.90
N LEU A 212 -10.65 26.84 -8.99
CA LEU A 212 -11.58 27.53 -9.89
C LEU A 212 -12.86 27.98 -9.16
N TYR A 213 -13.38 27.19 -8.22
CA TYR A 213 -14.55 27.58 -7.41
C TYR A 213 -14.23 28.76 -6.49
N VAL A 214 -13.07 28.75 -5.83
CA VAL A 214 -12.60 29.83 -4.93
C VAL A 214 -12.37 31.11 -5.72
N ASP A 215 -11.85 31.02 -6.94
CA ASP A 215 -11.64 32.16 -7.86
C ASP A 215 -12.94 32.63 -8.53
N GLU A 216 -14.09 32.12 -8.09
CA GLU A 216 -15.43 32.46 -8.59
C GLU A 216 -15.66 32.16 -10.09
N ILE A 217 -14.88 31.24 -10.67
CA ILE A 217 -14.99 30.82 -12.07
C ILE A 217 -15.98 29.65 -12.14
N ASN A 218 -17.08 29.79 -12.89
CA ASN A 218 -18.07 28.71 -13.14
C ASN A 218 -18.44 27.93 -11.86
N GLN A 219 -18.77 28.64 -10.77
CA GLN A 219 -18.90 28.04 -9.44
C GLN A 219 -19.90 26.89 -9.36
N THR A 220 -21.02 26.97 -10.07
CA THR A 220 -22.04 25.91 -10.05
C THR A 220 -21.47 24.63 -10.67
N GLU A 221 -20.86 24.74 -11.84
CA GLU A 221 -20.25 23.63 -12.57
C GLU A 221 -19.06 23.03 -11.82
N ASN A 222 -18.27 23.88 -11.16
CA ASN A 222 -17.14 23.44 -10.34
C ASN A 222 -17.59 22.80 -9.03
N ALA A 223 -18.69 23.23 -8.41
CA ALA A 223 -19.28 22.56 -7.26
C ALA A 223 -19.74 21.13 -7.60
N ASP A 224 -20.41 20.95 -8.73
CA ASP A 224 -20.78 19.63 -9.25
C ASP A 224 -19.54 18.77 -9.54
N SER A 225 -18.52 19.37 -10.16
CA SER A 225 -17.25 18.70 -10.47
C SER A 225 -16.49 18.27 -9.22
N ILE A 226 -16.49 19.08 -8.16
CA ILE A 226 -15.90 18.77 -6.85
C ILE A 226 -16.55 17.51 -6.25
N ILE A 227 -17.88 17.48 -6.19
CA ILE A 227 -18.62 16.36 -5.60
C ILE A 227 -18.50 15.08 -6.42
N SER A 228 -18.58 15.19 -7.74
CA SER A 228 -18.39 14.07 -8.66
C SER A 228 -16.97 13.49 -8.54
N THR A 229 -15.95 14.34 -8.52
CA THR A 229 -14.54 13.94 -8.40
C THR A 229 -14.25 13.30 -7.04
N PHE A 230 -14.77 13.87 -5.95
CA PHE A 230 -14.64 13.26 -4.63
C PHE A 230 -15.31 11.86 -4.57
N SER A 231 -16.48 11.70 -5.20
CA SER A 231 -17.16 10.39 -5.27
C SER A 231 -16.32 9.34 -6.03
N LYS A 232 -15.68 9.74 -7.13
CA LYS A 232 -14.76 8.87 -7.89
C LYS A 232 -13.49 8.53 -7.11
N LEU A 233 -12.91 9.52 -6.42
CA LEU A 233 -11.80 9.30 -5.50
C LEU A 233 -12.17 8.24 -4.47
N MET A 234 -13.30 8.39 -3.78
CA MET A 234 -13.74 7.42 -2.77
C MET A 234 -13.98 6.03 -3.34
N THR A 235 -14.50 5.91 -4.56
CA THR A 235 -14.66 4.62 -5.24
C THR A 235 -13.32 3.92 -5.45
N HIS A 236 -12.30 4.65 -5.89
CA HIS A 236 -10.95 4.13 -6.06
C HIS A 236 -10.26 3.80 -4.73
N GLU A 237 -10.43 4.65 -3.71
CA GLU A 237 -9.91 4.41 -2.36
C GLU A 237 -10.52 3.16 -1.73
N ILE A 238 -11.82 2.92 -1.94
CA ILE A 238 -12.49 1.69 -1.51
C ILE A 238 -11.91 0.49 -2.26
N GLN A 239 -11.90 0.50 -3.60
CA GLN A 239 -11.40 -0.59 -4.46
C GLN A 239 -9.99 -1.08 -4.08
N ARG A 240 -9.10 -0.16 -3.68
CA ARG A 240 -7.72 -0.50 -3.33
C ARG A 240 -7.56 -1.03 -1.90
N VAL A 241 -8.61 -1.11 -1.08
CA VAL A 241 -8.48 -1.61 0.29
C VAL A 241 -7.98 -3.05 0.32
N ARG A 242 -6.92 -3.28 1.09
CA ARG A 242 -6.21 -4.53 1.37
C ARG A 242 -5.86 -4.65 2.87
N SER A 243 -5.84 -3.55 3.63
CA SER A 243 -5.62 -3.57 5.07
C SER A 243 -6.52 -2.61 5.85
N VAL A 244 -6.62 -2.83 7.17
CA VAL A 244 -7.37 -1.95 8.08
C VAL A 244 -6.81 -0.52 8.14
N SER A 245 -5.52 -0.34 7.84
CA SER A 245 -4.92 1.00 7.80
C SER A 245 -5.48 1.84 6.64
N GLU A 246 -5.87 1.22 5.54
CA GLU A 246 -6.45 1.89 4.36
C GLU A 246 -7.90 2.33 4.61
N LEU A 247 -8.64 1.61 5.46
CA LEU A 247 -9.93 2.09 5.97
C LEU A 247 -9.77 3.39 6.77
N GLY A 248 -8.66 3.53 7.51
CA GLY A 248 -8.29 4.77 8.19
C GLY A 248 -8.01 5.92 7.21
N VAL A 249 -7.47 5.62 6.03
CA VAL A 249 -7.24 6.61 4.96
C VAL A 249 -8.56 7.13 4.40
N ILE A 250 -9.51 6.23 4.15
CA ILE A 250 -10.88 6.58 3.72
C ILE A 250 -11.55 7.50 4.75
N ALA A 251 -11.49 7.13 6.04
CA ALA A 251 -12.07 7.93 7.11
C ALA A 251 -11.40 9.32 7.20
N GLN A 252 -10.08 9.36 7.06
CA GLN A 252 -9.31 10.61 7.04
C GLN A 252 -9.73 11.51 5.87
N LEU A 253 -9.87 10.98 4.65
CA LEU A 253 -10.32 11.76 3.49
C LEU A 253 -11.74 12.30 3.67
N GLN A 254 -12.64 11.49 4.22
CA GLN A 254 -13.99 11.93 4.54
C GLN A 254 -13.97 13.10 5.53
N GLN A 255 -13.21 12.99 6.62
CA GLN A 255 -13.14 14.09 7.58
C GLN A 255 -12.44 15.32 6.99
N SER A 256 -11.17 15.17 6.59
CA SER A 256 -10.29 16.30 6.29
C SER A 256 -10.59 16.98 4.96
N THR A 257 -11.21 16.28 4.02
CA THR A 257 -11.51 16.82 2.68
C THR A 257 -13.01 17.08 2.53
N LEU A 258 -13.85 16.07 2.73
CA LEU A 258 -15.29 16.28 2.55
C LEU A 258 -15.89 17.19 3.64
N ILE A 259 -15.71 16.83 4.91
CA ILE A 259 -16.35 17.59 6.00
C ILE A 259 -15.67 18.95 6.14
N ASP A 260 -14.35 18.96 6.33
CA ASP A 260 -13.64 20.16 6.73
C ASP A 260 -13.36 21.13 5.57
N ARG A 261 -13.22 20.66 4.31
CA ARG A 261 -12.85 21.53 3.18
C ARG A 261 -14.00 21.79 2.20
N ILE A 262 -14.85 20.80 1.97
CA ILE A 262 -15.94 20.93 0.99
C ILE A 262 -17.23 21.43 1.65
N ARG A 263 -17.61 20.87 2.80
CA ARG A 263 -18.91 21.15 3.44
C ARG A 263 -18.89 22.29 4.44
N ALA A 264 -17.76 22.51 5.11
CA ALA A 264 -17.62 23.57 6.09
C ALA A 264 -17.97 24.94 5.48
N SER A 265 -18.85 25.69 6.14
CA SER A 265 -19.36 26.98 5.65
C SER A 265 -18.29 28.06 5.56
N GLU A 266 -17.27 27.95 6.40
CA GLU A 266 -16.08 28.79 6.48
C GLU A 266 -15.06 28.48 5.39
N GLU A 267 -15.28 27.41 4.61
CA GLU A 267 -14.43 26.99 3.49
C GLU A 267 -15.23 27.12 2.18
N LEU A 268 -15.82 26.03 1.65
CA LEU A 268 -16.57 26.08 0.39
C LEU A 268 -18.10 26.10 0.56
N GLY A 269 -18.63 25.60 1.69
CA GLY A 269 -20.06 25.56 1.97
C GLY A 269 -20.91 24.71 0.98
N ILE A 270 -20.29 23.79 0.23
CA ILE A 270 -20.99 22.99 -0.77
C ILE A 270 -21.85 21.94 -0.07
N SER A 271 -23.16 22.04 -0.26
CA SER A 271 -24.18 21.17 0.38
C SER A 271 -24.76 20.10 -0.55
N ILE A 272 -24.26 20.02 -1.80
CA ILE A 272 -24.69 19.02 -2.78
C ILE A 272 -24.45 17.60 -2.20
N PRO A 273 -25.47 16.72 -2.22
CA PRO A 273 -25.33 15.35 -1.72
C PRO A 273 -24.30 14.53 -2.49
N ILE A 274 -23.58 13.64 -1.80
CA ILE A 274 -22.68 12.66 -2.41
C ILE A 274 -23.44 11.35 -2.62
N SER A 275 -23.24 10.72 -3.77
CA SER A 275 -23.71 9.37 -4.03
C SER A 275 -23.13 8.37 -3.03
N THR A 276 -23.98 7.55 -2.43
CA THR A 276 -23.57 6.39 -1.62
C THR A 276 -23.53 5.10 -2.44
N THR A 277 -23.81 5.18 -3.74
CA THR A 277 -23.74 4.04 -4.65
C THR A 277 -22.28 3.72 -4.94
N TYR A 278 -21.90 2.46 -4.78
CA TYR A 278 -20.55 2.01 -5.07
C TYR A 278 -20.45 1.63 -6.56
N GLU A 279 -19.49 2.22 -7.29
CA GLU A 279 -19.33 1.99 -8.74
C GLU A 279 -18.16 1.07 -9.08
N GLY A 280 -17.50 0.49 -8.06
CA GLY A 280 -16.40 -0.44 -8.26
C GLY A 280 -16.86 -1.88 -8.43
N GLU A 281 -15.89 -2.75 -8.70
CA GLU A 281 -16.07 -4.19 -8.82
C GLU A 281 -16.43 -4.83 -7.48
N HIS A 282 -17.13 -5.95 -7.52
CA HIS A 282 -17.41 -6.73 -6.31
C HIS A 282 -16.18 -7.52 -5.89
N TYR A 283 -15.86 -7.51 -4.60
CA TYR A 283 -14.80 -8.35 -4.06
C TYR A 283 -14.98 -8.62 -2.56
N VAL A 284 -14.18 -9.56 -2.07
CA VAL A 284 -14.11 -9.93 -0.66
C VAL A 284 -12.66 -9.86 -0.19
N ARG A 285 -12.43 -9.40 1.04
CA ARG A 285 -11.10 -9.32 1.67
C ARG A 285 -11.14 -9.84 3.09
N ALA A 286 -10.06 -10.51 3.48
CA ALA A 286 -9.81 -10.87 4.87
C ALA A 286 -8.88 -9.81 5.50
N MET A 287 -9.35 -9.10 6.54
CA MET A 287 -8.58 -7.98 7.11
C MET A 287 -8.79 -7.83 8.63
N PRO A 288 -7.73 -7.94 9.45
CA PRO A 288 -6.37 -8.35 9.06
C PRO A 288 -6.34 -9.83 8.64
N GLU A 289 -5.39 -10.19 7.77
CA GLU A 289 -5.13 -11.60 7.47
C GLU A 289 -4.55 -12.30 8.71
N VAL A 290 -5.18 -13.39 9.14
CA VAL A 290 -4.64 -14.25 10.18
C VAL A 290 -3.87 -15.39 9.52
N THR A 291 -2.58 -15.48 9.80
CA THR A 291 -1.67 -16.50 9.24
C THR A 291 -1.11 -17.45 10.31
N GLN A 292 -1.36 -17.15 11.59
CA GLN A 292 -0.89 -17.95 12.71
C GLN A 292 -1.95 -18.00 13.81
N ILE A 293 -2.08 -19.17 14.45
CA ILE A 293 -2.87 -19.39 15.65
C ILE A 293 -2.07 -20.21 16.66
N TYR A 294 -2.40 -20.12 17.94
CA TYR A 294 -1.82 -21.01 18.92
C TYR A 294 -2.36 -22.43 18.76
N LYS A 295 -1.55 -23.44 19.11
CA LYS A 295 -2.04 -24.81 19.33
C LYS A 295 -3.15 -24.79 20.38
N GLU A 296 -4.19 -25.57 20.16
CA GLU A 296 -5.42 -25.59 20.99
C GLU A 296 -6.23 -24.27 20.97
N GLY A 297 -5.74 -23.25 20.25
CA GLY A 297 -6.40 -21.98 20.05
C GLY A 297 -7.44 -22.02 18.93
N GLY A 298 -8.37 -21.07 18.99
CA GLY A 298 -9.33 -20.83 17.91
C GLY A 298 -8.74 -20.01 16.77
N PHE A 299 -9.37 -20.12 15.59
CA PHE A 299 -9.12 -19.24 14.45
C PHE A 299 -10.31 -18.29 14.28
N GLU A 300 -10.03 -16.98 14.17
CA GLU A 300 -11.02 -15.96 13.88
C GLU A 300 -10.57 -15.07 12.71
N GLN A 301 -11.25 -15.17 11.58
CA GLN A 301 -10.95 -14.34 10.40
C GLN A 301 -12.07 -13.37 10.13
N LYS A 302 -11.78 -12.07 10.26
CA LYS A 302 -12.69 -11.01 9.83
C LYS A 302 -12.65 -10.87 8.32
N VAL A 303 -13.83 -10.70 7.74
CA VAL A 303 -14.05 -10.65 6.30
C VAL A 303 -14.92 -9.44 5.99
N ILE A 304 -14.57 -8.69 4.96
CA ILE A 304 -15.41 -7.64 4.40
C ILE A 304 -15.75 -7.98 2.95
N PHE A 305 -17.03 -7.88 2.62
CA PHE A 305 -17.54 -7.88 1.26
C PHE A 305 -17.72 -6.43 0.81
N ILE A 306 -17.28 -6.11 -0.39
CA ILE A 306 -17.35 -4.76 -0.94
C ILE A 306 -18.04 -4.85 -2.29
N GLY A 307 -19.10 -4.08 -2.45
CA GLY A 307 -20.01 -4.15 -3.59
C GLY A 307 -21.39 -3.63 -3.23
N ASN A 308 -22.28 -3.57 -4.22
CA ASN A 308 -23.70 -3.32 -3.99
C ASN A 308 -24.45 -4.62 -3.68
N GLY A 309 -25.66 -4.49 -3.15
CA GLY A 309 -26.57 -5.60 -2.90
C GLY A 309 -26.26 -6.41 -1.65
N ALA A 310 -27.13 -7.38 -1.36
CA ALA A 310 -27.00 -8.25 -0.19
C ALA A 310 -25.94 -9.33 -0.42
N VAL A 311 -25.12 -9.58 0.60
CA VAL A 311 -24.20 -10.73 0.63
C VAL A 311 -24.99 -12.02 0.86
N SER A 312 -24.73 -13.03 0.04
CA SER A 312 -25.31 -14.37 0.17
C SER A 312 -24.25 -15.45 -0.06
N ASN A 313 -24.57 -16.70 0.31
CA ASN A 313 -23.70 -17.87 0.15
C ASN A 313 -22.28 -17.67 0.73
N SER A 314 -22.15 -16.90 1.81
CA SER A 314 -20.87 -16.53 2.39
C SER A 314 -20.29 -17.67 3.24
N LYS A 315 -19.19 -18.25 2.77
CA LYS A 315 -18.55 -19.41 3.42
C LYS A 315 -17.03 -19.27 3.44
N MET A 316 -16.41 -19.86 4.44
CA MET A 316 -14.99 -20.20 4.40
C MET A 316 -14.84 -21.70 4.17
N TYR A 317 -13.96 -22.04 3.26
CA TYR A 317 -13.57 -23.40 2.94
C TYR A 317 -12.15 -23.63 3.43
N TYR A 318 -11.89 -24.71 4.16
CA TYR A 318 -10.56 -25.01 4.70
C TYR A 318 -10.26 -26.52 4.69
N ARG A 319 -8.96 -26.86 4.68
CA ARG A 319 -8.45 -28.23 4.83
C ARG A 319 -6.99 -28.22 5.28
N ALA A 320 -6.46 -29.37 5.70
CA ALA A 320 -5.04 -29.47 6.05
C ALA A 320 -4.13 -29.10 4.87
N ILE A 321 -3.04 -28.36 5.14
CA ILE A 321 -2.08 -27.93 4.10
C ILE A 321 -1.50 -29.16 3.40
N GLY A 322 -1.50 -29.13 2.06
CA GLY A 322 -0.97 -30.22 1.22
C GLY A 322 -1.87 -31.45 1.13
N SER A 323 -3.06 -31.41 1.72
CA SER A 323 -4.04 -32.49 1.62
C SER A 323 -4.79 -32.46 0.28
N ASN A 324 -5.02 -33.64 -0.29
CA ASN A 324 -5.93 -33.82 -1.43
C ASN A 324 -7.39 -34.06 -1.01
N ALA A 325 -7.68 -34.02 0.30
CA ALA A 325 -9.05 -34.15 0.79
C ALA A 325 -9.92 -32.98 0.28
N PRO A 326 -11.25 -33.20 0.14
CA PRO A 326 -12.19 -32.11 -0.11
C PRO A 326 -12.11 -31.04 0.99
N PHE A 327 -12.38 -29.79 0.61
CA PHE A 327 -12.49 -28.70 1.57
C PHE A 327 -13.71 -28.90 2.48
N ILE A 328 -13.53 -28.62 3.76
CA ILE A 328 -14.60 -28.49 4.75
C ILE A 328 -15.09 -27.04 4.70
N SER A 329 -16.39 -26.81 4.83
CA SER A 329 -16.94 -25.45 4.85
C SER A 329 -17.48 -25.06 6.22
N THR A 330 -17.32 -23.80 6.58
CA THR A 330 -18.02 -23.14 7.69
C THR A 330 -18.70 -21.86 7.19
N ASP A 331 -19.88 -21.55 7.74
CA ASP A 331 -20.62 -20.35 7.37
C ASP A 331 -19.94 -19.10 7.95
N LEU A 332 -19.99 -18.01 7.21
CA LEU A 332 -19.54 -16.72 7.73
C LEU A 332 -20.65 -16.07 8.55
N LEU A 333 -20.33 -15.70 9.79
CA LEU A 333 -21.27 -15.06 10.70
C LEU A 333 -21.16 -13.54 10.60
N ASN A 334 -22.30 -12.87 10.54
CA ASN A 334 -22.32 -11.43 10.50
C ASN A 334 -21.80 -10.79 11.81
N ILE A 335 -21.04 -9.70 11.70
CA ILE A 335 -20.56 -8.96 12.87
C ILE A 335 -21.44 -7.72 13.11
N ASN A 336 -21.96 -7.58 14.34
CA ASN A 336 -22.66 -6.38 14.82
C ASN A 336 -23.86 -5.92 13.95
N GLY A 337 -24.52 -6.84 13.25
CA GLY A 337 -25.64 -6.50 12.36
C GLY A 337 -25.21 -5.71 11.11
N SER A 338 -23.94 -5.77 10.74
CA SER A 338 -23.46 -5.24 9.45
C SER A 338 -24.18 -5.93 8.29
N ASN A 339 -24.18 -5.38 7.08
CA ASN A 339 -24.60 -6.13 5.88
C ASN A 339 -23.40 -6.75 5.14
N TYR A 340 -22.19 -6.30 5.46
CA TYR A 340 -20.99 -6.52 4.65
C TYR A 340 -19.79 -7.05 5.42
N VAL A 341 -19.82 -6.97 6.76
CA VAL A 341 -18.72 -7.43 7.63
C VAL A 341 -19.11 -8.74 8.32
N TYR A 342 -18.26 -9.75 8.12
CA TYR A 342 -18.47 -11.11 8.59
C TYR A 342 -17.24 -11.66 9.33
N LYS A 343 -17.41 -12.80 9.99
CA LYS A 343 -16.36 -13.55 10.67
C LYS A 343 -16.46 -15.03 10.36
N ALA A 344 -15.35 -15.66 10.01
CA ALA A 344 -15.20 -17.11 10.08
C ALA A 344 -14.60 -17.49 11.43
N THR A 345 -15.11 -18.56 12.04
CA THR A 345 -14.57 -19.09 13.30
C THR A 345 -14.36 -20.59 13.23
N LEU A 346 -13.20 -21.07 13.67
CA LEU A 346 -12.93 -22.49 13.89
C LEU A 346 -12.47 -22.70 15.34
N THR A 347 -13.05 -23.69 16.03
CA THR A 347 -12.59 -24.14 17.34
C THR A 347 -11.52 -25.21 17.14
N ASP A 348 -10.30 -24.97 17.63
CA ASP A 348 -9.10 -25.80 17.46
C ASP A 348 -9.12 -26.69 16.19
N PRO A 349 -8.66 -26.17 15.04
CA PRO A 349 -8.69 -26.94 13.80
C PRO A 349 -7.83 -28.22 13.86
N GLY A 350 -6.92 -28.36 14.84
CA GLY A 350 -6.15 -29.58 15.04
C GLY A 350 -4.99 -29.80 14.05
N PHE A 351 -4.89 -28.99 12.99
CA PHE A 351 -3.84 -29.07 11.97
C PHE A 351 -3.54 -27.69 11.36
N ASP A 352 -2.36 -27.54 10.76
CA ASP A 352 -2.06 -26.41 9.88
C ASP A 352 -2.94 -26.52 8.64
N PHE A 353 -3.60 -25.43 8.25
CA PHE A 353 -4.64 -25.47 7.23
C PHE A 353 -4.47 -24.41 6.15
N GLU A 354 -4.94 -24.73 4.96
CA GLU A 354 -5.19 -23.76 3.90
C GLU A 354 -6.68 -23.43 3.84
N TYR A 355 -7.02 -22.19 3.45
CA TYR A 355 -8.39 -21.73 3.32
C TYR A 355 -8.59 -20.75 2.17
N TYR A 356 -9.84 -20.70 1.70
CA TYR A 356 -10.37 -19.61 0.88
C TYR A 356 -11.77 -19.23 1.37
N ILE A 357 -12.20 -18.03 1.02
CA ILE A 357 -13.50 -17.47 1.34
C ILE A 357 -14.24 -17.24 0.05
N GLU A 358 -15.53 -17.55 0.03
CA GLU A 358 -16.43 -17.29 -1.09
C GLU A 358 -17.68 -16.55 -0.58
N GLY A 359 -18.30 -15.77 -1.44
CA GLY A 359 -19.66 -15.29 -1.27
C GLY A 359 -20.20 -14.69 -2.56
N THR A 360 -21.43 -14.21 -2.54
CA THR A 360 -22.13 -13.68 -3.71
C THR A 360 -22.68 -12.29 -3.42
N LEU A 361 -22.45 -11.35 -4.34
CA LEU A 361 -22.98 -9.99 -4.35
C LEU A 361 -23.66 -9.72 -5.70
N GLU A 362 -24.97 -9.44 -5.69
CA GLU A 362 -25.80 -9.25 -6.90
C GLU A 362 -25.65 -10.36 -7.96
N GLY A 363 -25.50 -11.61 -7.49
CA GLY A 363 -25.31 -12.77 -8.37
C GLY A 363 -23.87 -13.01 -8.83
N ASN A 364 -22.94 -12.08 -8.56
CA ASN A 364 -21.52 -12.26 -8.85
C ASN A 364 -20.83 -12.99 -7.69
N SER A 365 -20.20 -14.14 -7.97
CA SER A 365 -19.36 -14.83 -6.98
C SER A 365 -18.04 -14.07 -6.81
N VAL A 366 -17.63 -13.90 -5.56
CA VAL A 366 -16.37 -13.26 -5.18
C VAL A 366 -15.59 -14.22 -4.28
N THR A 367 -14.28 -14.33 -4.52
CA THR A 367 -13.40 -15.25 -3.79
C THR A 367 -12.21 -14.51 -3.20
N TYR A 368 -11.79 -14.92 -2.01
CA TYR A 368 -10.56 -14.46 -1.38
C TYR A 368 -9.71 -15.65 -0.89
N PRO A 369 -8.41 -15.70 -1.21
CA PRO A 369 -7.72 -14.80 -2.15
C PRO A 369 -8.32 -14.95 -3.54
N VAL A 370 -8.08 -14.00 -4.46
CA VAL A 370 -8.66 -14.07 -5.81
C VAL A 370 -8.21 -15.30 -6.60
N THR A 371 -7.10 -15.91 -6.19
CA THR A 371 -6.54 -17.17 -6.70
C THR A 371 -7.07 -18.40 -5.97
N GLY A 372 -7.91 -18.22 -4.96
CA GLY A 372 -8.39 -19.28 -4.08
C GLY A 372 -9.44 -20.17 -4.75
N GLY A 373 -9.74 -21.29 -4.10
CA GLY A 373 -10.79 -22.23 -4.51
C GLY A 373 -10.30 -23.67 -4.53
N ASN A 374 -11.04 -24.53 -5.23
CA ASN A 374 -10.79 -25.98 -5.29
C ASN A 374 -10.07 -26.46 -6.57
N GLY A 375 -9.64 -25.53 -7.44
CA GLY A 375 -8.92 -25.85 -8.68
C GLY A 375 -7.46 -26.26 -8.44
N THR A 376 -6.88 -27.01 -9.37
CA THR A 376 -5.50 -27.54 -9.25
C THR A 376 -4.41 -26.48 -9.29
N ASN A 377 -4.69 -25.31 -9.85
CA ASN A 377 -3.76 -24.18 -9.92
C ASN A 377 -4.11 -23.07 -8.91
N ASN A 378 -5.02 -23.34 -7.99
CA ASN A 378 -5.48 -22.35 -7.03
C ASN A 378 -4.45 -22.20 -5.91
N ILE A 379 -4.26 -20.95 -5.47
CA ILE A 379 -3.38 -20.61 -4.36
C ILE A 379 -4.28 -20.05 -3.25
N ASN A 380 -4.41 -20.83 -2.17
CA ASN A 380 -5.20 -20.50 -1.00
C ASN A 380 -4.34 -19.82 0.08
N LYS A 381 -4.97 -19.24 1.10
CA LYS A 381 -4.25 -18.68 2.26
C LYS A 381 -3.91 -19.79 3.24
N THR A 382 -2.80 -19.67 3.95
CA THR A 382 -2.33 -20.67 4.90
C THR A 382 -2.31 -20.14 6.33
N VAL A 383 -2.64 -21.00 7.29
CA VAL A 383 -2.57 -20.74 8.72
C VAL A 383 -1.77 -21.85 9.37
N ILE A 384 -0.73 -21.45 10.10
CA ILE A 384 0.12 -22.38 10.85
C ILE A 384 -0.17 -22.30 12.35
N ARG A 385 -0.03 -23.43 13.04
CA ARG A 385 -0.22 -23.54 14.48
C ARG A 385 1.12 -23.43 15.19
N VAL A 386 1.24 -22.43 16.04
CA VAL A 386 2.45 -22.18 16.82
C VAL A 386 2.26 -22.61 18.27
N THR A 387 3.35 -23.12 18.88
CA THR A 387 3.36 -23.36 20.32
C THR A 387 3.52 -22.01 21.01
N GLU A 388 2.68 -21.71 21.99
CA GLU A 388 2.87 -20.54 22.83
C GLU A 388 4.17 -20.71 23.62
N ILE A 389 5.09 -19.75 23.48
CA ILE A 389 6.30 -19.68 24.30
C ILE A 389 6.03 -18.61 25.35
N PRO A 390 5.86 -18.98 26.63
CA PRO A 390 5.64 -17.99 27.67
C PRO A 390 6.85 -17.07 27.73
N PHE A 391 6.63 -15.76 27.57
CA PHE A 391 7.66 -14.78 27.85
C PHE A 391 7.91 -14.79 29.36
N VAL A 392 9.05 -15.33 29.76
CA VAL A 392 9.57 -15.15 31.12
C VAL A 392 10.49 -13.93 31.04
N PRO A 393 10.10 -12.78 31.62
CA PRO A 393 11.00 -11.65 31.71
C PRO A 393 12.24 -12.12 32.46
N THR A 394 13.40 -12.12 31.80
CA THR A 394 14.66 -12.21 32.53
C THR A 394 14.73 -10.92 33.32
N GLU A 395 14.54 -10.98 34.64
CA GLU A 395 14.88 -9.84 35.49
C GLU A 395 16.31 -9.43 35.11
N ILE A 396 16.46 -8.20 34.65
CA ILE A 396 17.78 -7.58 34.54
C ILE A 396 18.27 -7.59 35.98
N LEU A 397 19.13 -8.55 36.32
CA LEU A 397 19.84 -8.58 37.59
C LEU A 397 20.69 -7.30 37.63
N THR A 398 20.11 -6.22 38.15
CA THR A 398 20.84 -5.00 38.41
C THR A 398 21.97 -5.37 39.38
N GLU A 399 23.21 -5.04 39.01
CA GLU A 399 24.45 -5.33 39.75
C GLU A 399 24.47 -4.80 41.21
N SER A 400 23.43 -4.10 41.65
CA SER A 400 23.21 -3.68 43.04
C SER A 400 23.01 -4.85 44.01
N ALA A 401 22.78 -6.08 43.55
CA ALA A 401 22.70 -7.27 44.42
C ALA A 401 24.08 -7.91 44.74
N VAL A 402 25.17 -7.54 44.05
CA VAL A 402 26.51 -8.11 44.28
C VAL A 402 27.32 -7.32 45.32
N GLN A 403 26.99 -6.04 45.56
CA GLN A 403 27.66 -5.23 46.58
C GLN A 403 27.13 -5.40 48.02
N LYS A 404 25.95 -5.99 48.23
CA LYS A 404 25.42 -6.25 49.59
C LYS A 404 25.86 -7.58 50.23
N LYS A 405 26.71 -8.36 49.56
CA LYS A 405 27.39 -9.54 50.15
C LYS A 405 28.89 -9.31 50.41
N ARG A 406 29.37 -8.07 50.28
CA ARG A 406 30.72 -7.64 50.67
C ARG A 406 30.66 -6.33 51.47
N GLN A 407 30.00 -6.35 52.62
CA GLN A 407 30.29 -5.47 53.76
C GLN A 407 30.11 -6.27 55.03
#